data_AF-A0A4R4LTN9-F1
#
_entry.id   AF-A0A4R4LTN9-F1
#
_cell.length_a   1.000
_cell.length_b   1.000
_cell.length_c   1.000
_cell.angle_alpha   90.00
_cell.angle_beta   90.00
_cell.angle_gamma   90.00
#
_symmetry.space_group_name_H-M   'P 1'
#
loop_
_entity.id
_entity.type
_entity.pdbx_description
1 polymer ?
#
loop_
_entity_poly.entity_id
_entity_poly.type
_entity_poly.pdbx_seq_one_letter_code
_entity_poly.pdbx_strand_id
1 'polypeptide(L)'
;MKHATTRPVTRAAHALRAYEQVAFSGEPSLLQHDRIHTEALLAALICDLEHYANHYGIAFSNAVSAGRAIHAEENADQPTYTLGDQVRLTRQSGRCGTIIGWKNLAPDDQTHFLIDVPGVPFVYAEAATHLAPAPPFPPTATDLGTVTHANQAAQTYTSIAARLPSTAEPTRRALQHDAHKLLDALSSWSGITITQLRDGLAPPPQRKSTTQT
;
A
#
# COMPACT_ATOMS: atom_id res chain seq x y z
N MET A 1 -5.00 -20.82 17.06
CA MET A 1 -4.84 -19.45 16.52
C MET A 1 -3.39 -19.27 16.08
N LYS A 2 -3.07 -19.50 14.81
CA LYS A 2 -1.70 -19.38 14.23
C LYS A 2 -1.76 -18.89 12.77
N HIS A 3 -2.53 -17.83 12.50
CA HIS A 3 -2.71 -17.30 11.12
C HIS A 3 -2.14 -15.88 10.93
N ALA A 4 -1.63 -15.22 11.97
CA ALA A 4 -1.11 -13.84 11.86
C ALA A 4 0.31 -13.77 11.26
N THR A 5 1.18 -14.74 11.53
CA THR A 5 2.61 -14.68 11.18
C THR A 5 2.92 -14.95 9.70
N THR A 6 1.97 -15.47 8.92
CA THR A 6 2.22 -15.86 7.52
C THR A 6 2.17 -14.67 6.55
N ARG A 7 1.29 -13.69 6.81
CA ARG A 7 1.07 -12.55 5.88
C ARG A 7 2.28 -11.61 5.77
N PRO A 8 2.95 -11.18 6.87
CA PRO A 8 4.13 -10.33 6.75
C PRO A 8 5.28 -11.00 5.98
N VAL A 9 5.53 -12.29 6.25
CA VAL A 9 6.58 -13.07 5.58
C VAL A 9 6.29 -13.22 4.08
N THR A 10 5.04 -13.48 3.69
CA THR A 10 4.67 -13.56 2.27
C THR A 10 4.85 -12.22 1.54
N ARG A 11 4.49 -11.09 2.17
CA ARG A 11 4.71 -9.75 1.58
C ARG A 11 6.19 -9.45 1.41
N ALA A 12 7.00 -9.71 2.44
CA ALA A 12 8.45 -9.49 2.38
C ALA A 12 9.10 -10.36 1.30
N ALA A 13 8.73 -11.65 1.20
CA ALA A 13 9.24 -12.54 0.17
C ALA A 13 8.89 -12.06 -1.26
N HIS A 14 7.68 -11.51 -1.46
CA HIS A 14 7.29 -10.93 -2.74
C HIS A 14 8.13 -9.70 -3.09
N ALA A 15 8.37 -8.79 -2.13
CA ALA A 15 9.19 -7.60 -2.33
C ALA A 15 10.64 -7.95 -2.68
N LEU A 16 11.25 -8.88 -1.95
CA LEU A 16 12.60 -9.38 -2.22
C LEU A 16 12.70 -10.03 -3.60
N ARG A 17 11.71 -10.83 -3.99
CA ARG A 17 11.67 -11.46 -5.33
C ARG A 17 11.53 -10.43 -6.45
N ALA A 18 10.67 -9.43 -6.28
CA ALA A 18 10.53 -8.36 -7.26
C ALA A 18 11.84 -7.57 -7.40
N TYR A 19 12.52 -7.30 -6.29
CA TYR A 19 13.84 -6.65 -6.31
C TYR A 19 14.89 -7.50 -7.02
N GLU A 20 15.01 -8.79 -6.68
CA GLU A 20 15.93 -9.72 -7.35
C GLU A 20 15.73 -9.75 -8.86
N GLN A 21 14.47 -9.82 -9.32
CA GLN A 21 14.14 -9.86 -10.74
C GLN A 21 14.56 -8.60 -11.50
N VAL A 22 14.50 -7.44 -10.85
CA VAL A 22 14.87 -6.15 -11.46
C VAL A 22 16.38 -5.93 -11.42
N ALA A 23 17.03 -6.29 -10.31
CA ALA A 23 18.46 -6.09 -10.10
C ALA A 23 19.33 -7.13 -10.83
N PHE A 24 18.85 -8.38 -10.97
CA PHE A 24 19.61 -9.53 -11.48
C PHE A 24 18.81 -10.33 -12.52
N SER A 25 18.46 -9.68 -13.64
CA SER A 25 17.66 -10.33 -14.68
C SER A 25 18.39 -11.53 -15.32
N GLY A 26 17.77 -12.72 -15.29
CA GLY A 26 18.21 -13.88 -16.08
C GLY A 26 18.71 -15.09 -15.28
N GLU A 27 18.84 -14.99 -13.96
CA GLU A 27 19.25 -16.10 -13.09
C GLU A 27 18.05 -16.72 -12.35
N PRO A 28 18.07 -18.04 -12.08
CA PRO A 28 17.08 -18.66 -11.21
C PRO A 28 17.20 -18.11 -9.79
N SER A 29 16.07 -17.70 -9.21
CA SER A 29 16.01 -17.15 -7.85
C SER A 29 16.59 -18.12 -6.82
N LEU A 30 17.56 -17.66 -6.03
CA LEU A 30 18.14 -18.42 -4.91
C LEU A 30 17.50 -18.05 -3.57
N LEU A 31 16.46 -17.21 -3.60
CA LEU A 31 15.68 -16.85 -2.42
C LEU A 31 15.20 -18.07 -1.65
N GLN A 32 15.34 -18.02 -0.32
CA GLN A 32 14.94 -19.07 0.63
C GLN A 32 15.74 -20.38 0.55
N HIS A 33 16.58 -20.57 -0.46
CA HIS A 33 17.43 -21.76 -0.65
C HIS A 33 18.88 -21.48 -0.25
N ASP A 34 19.34 -20.24 -0.43
CA ASP A 34 20.64 -19.77 0.06
C ASP A 34 20.45 -18.58 1.02
N ARG A 35 20.87 -18.80 2.27
CA ARG A 35 20.79 -17.80 3.33
C ARG A 35 21.76 -16.64 3.09
N ILE A 36 22.97 -16.91 2.60
CA ILE A 36 23.98 -15.88 2.33
C ILE A 36 23.49 -14.99 1.19
N HIS A 37 22.96 -15.60 0.13
CA HIS A 37 22.33 -14.87 -0.97
C HIS A 37 21.16 -14.00 -0.49
N THR A 38 20.27 -14.56 0.32
CA THR A 38 19.10 -13.83 0.84
C THR A 38 19.52 -12.65 1.74
N GLU A 39 20.53 -12.83 2.59
CA GLU A 39 21.08 -11.77 3.45
C GLU A 39 21.75 -10.66 2.62
N ALA A 40 22.54 -11.02 1.61
CA ALA A 40 23.17 -10.06 0.71
C ALA A 40 22.15 -9.25 -0.10
N LEU A 41 21.11 -9.91 -0.62
CA LEU A 41 20.04 -9.26 -1.37
C LEU A 41 19.21 -8.32 -0.49
N LEU A 42 18.94 -8.71 0.76
CA LEU A 42 18.27 -7.83 1.72
C LEU A 42 19.12 -6.59 2.03
N ALA A 43 20.43 -6.76 2.21
CA ALA A 43 21.34 -5.63 2.43
C ALA A 43 21.38 -4.68 1.22
N ALA A 44 21.42 -5.22 0.00
CA ALA A 44 21.37 -4.43 -1.23
C ALA A 44 20.06 -3.64 -1.34
N LEU A 45 18.92 -4.27 -1.07
CA LEU A 45 17.61 -3.59 -1.04
C LEU A 45 17.58 -2.46 0.00
N ILE A 46 18.11 -2.69 1.21
CA ILE A 46 18.19 -1.65 2.26
C ILE A 46 19.04 -0.46 1.78
N CYS A 47 20.16 -0.72 1.12
CA CYS A 47 21.03 0.32 0.55
C CYS A 47 20.29 1.16 -0.52
N ASP A 48 19.61 0.50 -1.46
CA ASP A 48 18.86 1.18 -2.51
C ASP A 48 17.68 1.99 -1.96
N LEU A 49 17.04 1.50 -0.90
CA LEU A 49 16.00 2.24 -0.16
C LEU A 49 16.58 3.48 0.54
N GLU A 50 17.80 3.43 1.06
CA GLU A 50 18.49 4.60 1.62
C GLU A 50 18.86 5.61 0.53
N HIS A 51 19.34 5.16 -0.63
CA HIS A 51 19.55 6.03 -1.78
C HIS A 51 18.26 6.71 -2.24
N TYR A 52 17.17 5.96 -2.34
CA TYR A 52 15.84 6.50 -2.64
C TYR A 52 15.43 7.56 -1.60
N ALA A 53 15.57 7.25 -0.31
CA ALA A 53 15.21 8.16 0.76
C ALA A 53 16.01 9.47 0.70
N ASN A 54 17.32 9.39 0.47
CA ASN A 54 18.18 10.54 0.29
C ASN A 54 17.78 11.40 -0.92
N HIS A 55 17.43 10.77 -2.04
CA HIS A 55 16.98 11.48 -3.24
C HIS A 55 15.70 12.29 -3.00
N TYR A 56 14.77 11.78 -2.19
CA TYR A 56 13.48 12.42 -1.91
C TYR A 56 13.41 13.15 -0.56
N GLY A 57 14.54 13.32 0.14
CA GLY A 57 14.60 14.01 1.43
C GLY A 57 13.86 13.28 2.58
N ILE A 58 13.71 11.96 2.49
CA ILE A 58 13.08 11.12 3.51
C ILE A 58 14.14 10.72 4.54
N ALA A 59 13.82 10.87 5.84
CA ALA A 59 14.71 10.45 6.92
C ALA A 59 14.73 8.92 7.06
N PHE A 60 15.65 8.26 6.36
CA PHE A 60 15.76 6.78 6.34
C PHE A 60 15.91 6.17 7.73
N SER A 61 16.75 6.75 8.58
CA SER A 61 16.95 6.30 9.97
C SER A 61 15.66 6.31 10.80
N ASN A 62 14.79 7.31 10.59
CA ASN A 62 13.49 7.38 11.25
C ASN A 62 12.55 6.28 10.73
N ALA A 63 12.56 6.02 9.42
CA ALA A 63 11.75 4.94 8.82
C ALA A 63 12.18 3.55 9.33
N VAL A 64 13.49 3.28 9.39
CA VAL A 64 14.02 2.02 9.96
C VAL A 64 13.66 1.89 11.44
N SER A 65 13.78 2.97 12.21
CA SER A 65 13.41 2.97 13.63
C SER A 65 11.92 2.70 13.84
N ALA A 66 11.06 3.33 13.03
CA ALA A 66 9.62 3.07 13.06
C ALA A 66 9.30 1.61 12.67
N GLY A 67 9.93 1.07 11.62
CA GLY A 67 9.76 -0.33 11.23
C GLY A 67 10.16 -1.32 12.31
N ARG A 68 11.24 -1.03 13.07
CA ARG A 68 11.64 -1.85 14.23
C ARG A 68 10.62 -1.79 15.36
N ALA A 69 10.11 -0.61 15.69
CA ALA A 69 9.06 -0.44 16.69
C ALA A 69 7.79 -1.20 16.29
N ILE A 70 7.39 -1.09 15.02
CA ILE A 70 6.25 -1.81 14.46
C ILE A 70 6.43 -3.32 14.61
N HIS A 71 7.57 -3.86 14.18
CA HIS A 71 7.86 -5.29 14.33
C HIS A 71 7.84 -5.75 15.80
N ALA A 72 8.35 -4.94 16.73
CA ALA A 72 8.33 -5.29 18.14
C ALA A 72 6.89 -5.36 18.70
N GLU A 73 6.04 -4.39 18.33
CA GLU A 73 4.65 -4.32 18.79
C GLU A 73 3.74 -5.38 18.13
N GLU A 74 3.95 -5.73 16.85
CA GLU A 74 3.23 -6.86 16.22
C GLU A 74 3.52 -8.21 16.91
N ASN A 75 4.67 -8.32 17.58
CA ASN A 75 5.05 -9.49 18.35
C ASN A 75 4.62 -9.43 19.83
N ALA A 76 3.94 -8.35 20.26
CA ALA A 76 3.33 -8.30 21.59
C ALA A 76 2.11 -9.24 21.66
N ASP A 77 1.73 -9.67 22.87
CA ASP A 77 0.69 -10.68 23.07
C ASP A 77 -0.69 -10.24 22.52
N GLN A 78 -0.99 -8.94 22.52
CA GLN A 78 -2.27 -8.38 22.07
C GLN A 78 -2.11 -6.97 21.45
N PRO A 79 -1.75 -6.86 20.16
CA PRO A 79 -1.73 -5.57 19.48
C PRO A 79 -3.16 -5.05 19.25
N THR A 80 -3.39 -3.75 19.46
CA THR A 80 -4.69 -3.11 19.23
C THR A 80 -5.07 -3.11 17.74
N TYR A 81 -4.08 -2.88 16.87
CA TYR A 81 -4.19 -2.99 15.41
C TYR A 81 -2.85 -3.49 14.83
N THR A 82 -2.90 -4.06 13.64
CA THR A 82 -1.73 -4.60 12.91
C THR A 82 -1.60 -4.01 11.51
N LEU A 83 -0.42 -4.15 10.88
CA LEU A 83 -0.21 -3.64 9.52
C LEU A 83 -1.13 -4.32 8.50
N GLY A 84 -1.87 -3.50 7.78
CA GLY A 84 -2.85 -3.93 6.79
C GLY A 84 -4.28 -4.06 7.32
N ASP A 85 -4.52 -3.80 8.62
CA ASP A 85 -5.88 -3.73 9.14
C ASP A 85 -6.67 -2.60 8.48
N GLN A 86 -7.92 -2.91 8.14
CA GLN A 86 -8.86 -1.98 7.54
C GLN A 86 -9.68 -1.29 8.62
N VAL A 87 -9.59 0.04 8.68
CA VAL A 87 -10.18 0.85 9.75
C VAL A 87 -11.03 1.98 9.19
N ARG A 88 -12.02 2.39 10.00
CA ARG A 88 -12.88 3.54 9.77
C ARG A 88 -12.45 4.68 10.70
N LEU A 89 -12.18 5.85 10.13
CA LEU A 89 -11.80 7.07 10.84
C LEU A 89 -13.06 7.79 11.32
N THR A 90 -13.30 7.78 12.63
CA THR A 90 -14.54 8.32 13.21
C THR A 90 -14.61 9.85 13.15
N ARG A 91 -13.46 10.53 13.18
CA ARG A 91 -13.37 12.01 13.05
C ARG A 91 -13.46 12.51 11.61
N GLN A 92 -13.21 11.65 10.63
CA GLN A 92 -13.09 12.04 9.22
C GLN A 92 -14.31 11.59 8.41
N SER A 93 -15.51 11.96 8.88
CA SER A 93 -16.79 11.60 8.24
C SER A 93 -17.00 10.09 8.00
N GLY A 94 -16.35 9.25 8.80
CA GLY A 94 -16.44 7.80 8.65
C GLY A 94 -15.70 7.22 7.44
N ARG A 95 -14.70 7.94 6.90
CA ARG A 95 -13.83 7.40 5.83
C ARG A 95 -13.17 6.11 6.25
N CYS A 96 -12.95 5.20 5.30
CA CYS A 96 -12.22 3.96 5.55
C CYS A 96 -10.83 3.98 4.89
N GLY A 97 -9.86 3.39 5.57
CA GLY A 97 -8.48 3.28 5.11
C GLY A 97 -7.79 2.04 5.66
N THR A 98 -6.49 1.93 5.38
CA THR A 98 -5.64 0.80 5.77
C THR A 98 -4.51 1.28 6.66
N ILE A 99 -4.24 0.57 7.76
CA ILE A 99 -3.10 0.87 8.63
C ILE A 99 -1.80 0.49 7.91
N ILE A 100 -0.92 1.48 7.75
CA ILE A 100 0.39 1.36 7.08
C ILE A 100 1.57 1.56 8.03
N GLY A 101 1.30 1.87 9.29
CA GLY A 101 2.30 2.03 10.34
C GLY A 101 1.73 2.76 11.55
N TRP A 102 2.60 3.12 12.47
CA TRP A 102 2.28 3.96 13.61
C TRP A 102 3.52 4.69 14.09
N LYS A 103 3.31 5.76 14.85
CA LYS A 103 4.38 6.54 15.48
C LYS A 103 3.88 7.19 16.76
N ASN A 104 4.80 7.46 17.67
CA ASN A 104 4.56 8.39 18.78
C ASN A 104 5.04 9.78 18.31
N LEU A 105 4.24 10.84 18.52
CA LEU A 105 4.63 12.18 18.09
C LEU A 105 5.56 12.86 19.10
N ALA A 106 5.56 12.40 20.35
CA ALA A 106 6.49 12.79 21.40
C ALA A 106 6.80 11.60 22.33
N PRO A 107 7.89 11.65 23.12
CA PRO A 107 8.06 10.75 24.25
C PRO A 107 6.84 10.84 25.17
N ASP A 108 6.29 9.70 25.58
CA ASP A 108 5.06 9.55 26.39
C ASP A 108 3.74 9.96 25.70
N ASP A 109 3.76 10.27 24.40
CA ASP A 109 2.52 10.50 23.64
C ASP A 109 1.80 9.18 23.33
N GLN A 110 0.49 9.27 23.13
CA GLN A 110 -0.31 8.16 22.65
C GLN A 110 0.15 7.75 21.25
N THR A 111 0.21 6.45 20.99
CA THR A 111 0.51 5.91 19.67
C THR A 111 -0.53 6.36 18.65
N HIS A 112 -0.05 7.02 17.60
CA HIS A 112 -0.85 7.42 16.45
C HIS A 112 -0.65 6.43 15.32
N PHE A 113 -1.73 5.79 14.90
CA PHE A 113 -1.75 4.92 13.73
C PHE A 113 -1.75 5.77 12.47
N LEU A 114 -0.99 5.32 11.47
CA LEU A 114 -0.87 5.92 10.16
C LEU A 114 -1.79 5.18 9.20
N ILE A 115 -2.74 5.91 8.61
CA ILE A 115 -3.79 5.34 7.77
C ILE A 115 -3.71 5.91 6.36
N ASP A 116 -3.53 5.01 5.40
CA ASP A 116 -3.67 5.29 3.98
C ASP A 116 -5.16 5.20 3.58
N VAL A 117 -5.70 6.29 3.04
CA VAL A 117 -7.08 6.35 2.53
C VAL A 117 -7.02 6.43 1.01
N PRO A 118 -7.63 5.47 0.28
CA PRO A 118 -7.54 5.45 -1.18
C PRO A 118 -7.92 6.78 -1.82
N GLY A 119 -7.07 7.25 -2.75
CA GLY A 119 -7.29 8.50 -3.48
C GLY A 119 -7.06 9.80 -2.69
N VAL A 120 -6.65 9.71 -1.41
CA VAL A 120 -6.24 10.87 -0.62
C VAL A 120 -4.71 11.01 -0.69
N PRO A 121 -4.15 12.18 -1.05
CA PRO A 121 -2.72 12.34 -1.32
C PRO A 121 -1.85 12.46 -0.06
N PHE A 122 -2.42 12.21 1.13
CA PHE A 122 -1.73 12.30 2.40
C PHE A 122 -2.21 11.21 3.35
N VAL A 123 -1.36 10.89 4.32
CA VAL A 123 -1.62 9.88 5.36
C VAL A 123 -2.29 10.54 6.55
N TYR A 124 -3.34 9.91 7.08
CA TYR A 124 -3.94 10.32 8.34
C TYR A 124 -3.14 9.74 9.51
N ALA A 125 -2.98 10.54 10.58
CA ALA A 125 -2.46 10.07 11.86
C ALA A 125 -3.59 10.16 12.90
N GLU A 126 -4.02 9.03 13.43
CA GLU A 126 -5.15 8.94 14.36
C GLU A 126 -4.83 8.05 15.56
N ALA A 127 -5.28 8.47 16.74
CA ALA A 127 -5.26 7.63 17.93
C ALA A 127 -6.24 6.46 17.80
N ALA A 128 -5.98 5.35 18.51
CA ALA A 128 -6.87 4.17 18.48
C ALA A 128 -8.34 4.50 18.82
N THR A 129 -8.57 5.47 19.71
CA THR A 129 -9.91 5.95 20.12
C THR A 129 -10.69 6.61 18.99
N HIS A 130 -10.02 7.04 17.91
CA HIS A 130 -10.64 7.62 16.73
C HIS A 130 -10.75 6.62 15.56
N LEU A 131 -10.47 5.35 15.83
CA LEU A 131 -10.56 4.26 14.87
C LEU A 131 -11.60 3.24 15.30
N ALA A 132 -12.33 2.73 14.33
CA ALA A 132 -13.17 1.55 14.48
C ALA A 132 -12.82 0.55 13.38
N PRO A 133 -13.15 -0.74 13.54
CA PRO A 133 -13.08 -1.69 12.44
C PRO A 133 -13.87 -1.18 11.22
N ALA A 134 -13.27 -1.25 10.02
CA ALA A 134 -13.99 -0.93 8.80
C ALA A 134 -15.04 -2.01 8.50
N PRO A 135 -16.13 -1.67 7.79
CA PRO A 135 -16.94 -2.69 7.15
C PRO A 135 -16.07 -3.52 6.18
N PRO A 136 -16.41 -4.80 5.94
CA PRO A 136 -15.69 -5.62 4.98
C PRO A 136 -15.74 -4.98 3.59
N PHE A 137 -14.62 -5.04 2.86
CA PHE A 137 -14.60 -4.57 1.47
C PHE A 137 -15.46 -5.49 0.60
N PRO A 138 -16.32 -4.93 -0.29
CA PRO A 138 -17.21 -5.74 -1.12
C PRO A 138 -16.39 -6.56 -2.13
N PRO A 139 -16.59 -7.89 -2.22
CA PRO A 139 -15.94 -8.72 -3.22
C PRO A 139 -16.25 -8.21 -4.64
N THR A 140 -15.21 -7.89 -5.41
CA THR A 140 -15.33 -7.27 -6.72
C THR A 140 -14.71 -8.18 -7.77
N ALA A 141 -15.55 -8.77 -8.64
CA ALA A 141 -15.09 -9.64 -9.71
C ALA A 141 -14.55 -8.84 -10.89
N THR A 142 -13.32 -9.15 -11.30
CA THR A 142 -12.63 -8.60 -12.46
C THR A 142 -12.09 -9.74 -13.34
N ASP A 143 -11.70 -9.45 -14.57
CA ASP A 143 -11.06 -10.43 -15.47
C ASP A 143 -9.67 -10.87 -14.95
N LEU A 144 -9.10 -10.14 -13.99
CA LEU A 144 -7.85 -10.48 -13.29
C LEU A 144 -8.08 -11.30 -12.01
N GLY A 145 -9.34 -11.65 -11.72
CA GLY A 145 -9.76 -12.37 -10.52
C GLY A 145 -10.62 -11.54 -9.58
N THR A 146 -11.02 -12.15 -8.47
CA THR A 146 -11.84 -11.48 -7.45
C THR A 146 -10.98 -10.73 -6.45
N VAL A 147 -11.25 -9.43 -6.31
CA VAL A 147 -10.62 -8.56 -5.32
C VAL A 147 -11.49 -8.50 -4.07
N THR A 148 -10.87 -8.68 -2.90
CA THR A 148 -11.60 -8.76 -1.61
C THR A 148 -11.10 -7.75 -0.58
N HIS A 149 -10.08 -6.95 -0.90
CA HIS A 149 -9.48 -5.97 0.00
C HIS A 149 -9.30 -4.62 -0.72
N ALA A 150 -9.42 -3.52 0.02
CA ALA A 150 -9.39 -2.18 -0.57
C ALA A 150 -8.03 -1.80 -1.16
N ASN A 151 -6.93 -2.18 -0.48
CA ASN A 151 -5.57 -1.95 -0.98
C ASN A 151 -5.31 -2.71 -2.29
N GLN A 152 -5.77 -3.96 -2.38
CA GLN A 152 -5.73 -4.74 -3.61
C GLN A 152 -6.56 -4.06 -4.70
N ALA A 153 -7.75 -3.57 -4.40
CA ALA A 153 -8.59 -2.86 -5.37
C ALA A 153 -7.93 -1.60 -5.91
N ALA A 154 -7.32 -0.79 -5.04
CA ALA A 154 -6.58 0.42 -5.45
C ALA A 154 -5.39 0.07 -6.35
N GLN A 155 -4.59 -0.96 -5.98
CA GLN A 155 -3.47 -1.42 -6.78
C GLN A 155 -3.89 -1.98 -8.14
N THR A 156 -4.94 -2.81 -8.17
CA THR A 156 -5.50 -3.35 -9.42
C THR A 156 -6.01 -2.22 -10.30
N TYR A 157 -6.70 -1.23 -9.74
CA TYR A 157 -7.14 -0.05 -10.47
C TYR A 157 -5.97 0.73 -11.08
N THR A 158 -4.94 1.08 -10.30
CA THR A 158 -3.76 1.80 -10.81
C THR A 158 -3.05 1.00 -11.91
N SER A 159 -2.94 -0.32 -11.76
CA SER A 159 -2.37 -1.19 -12.80
C SER A 159 -3.19 -1.19 -14.09
N ILE A 160 -4.52 -1.28 -13.99
CA ILE A 160 -5.42 -1.19 -15.14
C ILE A 160 -5.28 0.18 -15.81
N ALA A 161 -5.33 1.27 -15.03
CA ALA A 161 -5.22 2.63 -15.53
C ALA A 161 -3.91 2.86 -16.31
N ALA A 162 -2.80 2.32 -15.84
CA ALA A 162 -1.51 2.39 -16.53
C ALA A 162 -1.47 1.60 -17.86
N ARG A 163 -2.23 0.51 -17.97
CA ARG A 163 -2.30 -0.35 -19.18
C ARG A 163 -3.30 0.14 -20.21
N LEU A 164 -4.33 0.87 -19.81
CA LEU A 164 -5.41 1.32 -20.70
C LEU A 164 -4.91 2.07 -21.96
N PRO A 165 -3.92 3.00 -21.89
CA PRO A 165 -3.46 3.73 -23.07
C PRO A 165 -2.97 2.83 -24.22
N SER A 166 -2.27 1.73 -23.90
CA SER A 166 -1.62 0.82 -24.84
C SER A 166 -2.43 -0.45 -25.17
N THR A 167 -3.61 -0.64 -24.57
CA THR A 167 -4.41 -1.86 -24.76
C THR A 167 -5.35 -1.76 -25.97
N ALA A 168 -5.33 -2.75 -26.86
CA ALA A 168 -6.22 -2.81 -28.02
C ALA A 168 -7.65 -3.29 -27.67
N GLU A 169 -8.60 -3.03 -28.57
CA GLU A 169 -9.92 -3.64 -28.53
C GLU A 169 -9.85 -5.15 -28.83
N PRO A 170 -10.70 -6.01 -28.21
CA PRO A 170 -11.79 -5.70 -27.27
C PRO A 170 -11.36 -5.63 -25.80
N THR A 171 -10.11 -6.00 -25.48
CA THR A 171 -9.57 -6.07 -24.11
C THR A 171 -9.66 -4.73 -23.38
N ARG A 172 -9.49 -3.64 -24.11
CA ARG A 172 -9.62 -2.27 -23.57
C ARG A 172 -11.00 -2.04 -22.92
N ARG A 173 -12.09 -2.46 -23.56
CA ARG A 173 -13.45 -2.32 -23.01
C ARG A 173 -13.66 -3.13 -21.74
N ALA A 174 -13.14 -4.35 -21.70
CA ALA A 174 -13.22 -5.20 -20.51
C ALA A 174 -12.47 -4.57 -19.32
N LEU A 175 -11.24 -4.08 -19.56
CA LEU A 175 -10.45 -3.37 -18.54
C LEU A 175 -11.12 -2.07 -18.06
N GLN A 176 -11.77 -1.31 -18.94
CA GLN A 176 -12.54 -0.13 -18.54
C GLN A 176 -13.72 -0.49 -17.65
N HIS A 177 -14.42 -1.58 -17.96
CA HIS A 177 -15.52 -2.07 -17.14
C HIS A 177 -15.05 -2.50 -15.76
N ASP A 178 -13.94 -3.22 -15.67
CA ASP A 178 -13.33 -3.61 -14.39
C ASP A 178 -12.84 -2.40 -13.59
N ALA A 179 -12.23 -1.42 -14.25
CA ALA A 179 -11.82 -0.17 -13.60
C ALA A 179 -13.02 0.57 -12.97
N HIS A 180 -14.16 0.57 -13.64
CA HIS A 180 -15.39 1.19 -13.11
C HIS A 180 -15.90 0.43 -11.87
N LYS A 181 -16.01 -0.90 -11.93
CA LYS A 181 -16.41 -1.72 -10.77
C LYS A 181 -15.51 -1.49 -9.56
N LEU A 182 -14.19 -1.42 -9.77
CA LEU A 182 -13.22 -1.19 -8.70
C LEU A 182 -13.40 0.20 -8.08
N LEU A 183 -13.64 1.23 -8.88
CA LEU A 183 -13.90 2.57 -8.39
C LEU A 183 -15.22 2.66 -7.61
N ASP A 184 -16.28 1.99 -8.05
CA ASP A 184 -17.56 1.95 -7.34
C ASP A 184 -17.42 1.25 -5.99
N ALA A 185 -16.73 0.11 -5.95
CA ALA A 185 -16.43 -0.63 -4.73
C ALA A 185 -15.56 0.18 -3.77
N LEU A 186 -14.51 0.84 -4.27
CA LEU A 186 -13.66 1.73 -3.47
C LEU A 186 -14.44 2.93 -2.95
N SER A 187 -15.29 3.54 -3.78
CA SER A 187 -16.05 4.73 -3.40
C SER A 187 -17.06 4.41 -2.30
N SER A 188 -17.85 3.37 -2.49
CA SER A 188 -18.84 2.91 -1.51
C SER A 188 -18.20 2.50 -0.18
N TRP A 189 -17.03 1.86 -0.21
CA TRP A 189 -16.33 1.40 0.98
C TRP A 189 -15.58 2.53 1.71
N SER A 190 -14.83 3.36 0.98
CA SER A 190 -13.95 4.39 1.57
C SER A 190 -14.69 5.67 1.95
N GLY A 191 -15.87 5.92 1.39
CA GLY A 191 -16.56 7.20 1.51
C GLY A 191 -15.92 8.33 0.68
N ILE A 192 -14.96 8.01 -0.20
CA ILE A 192 -14.35 8.95 -1.16
C ILE A 192 -15.11 8.91 -2.47
N THR A 193 -15.29 10.06 -3.13
CA THR A 193 -16.00 10.10 -4.42
C THR A 193 -15.19 9.43 -5.54
N ILE A 194 -15.87 8.86 -6.53
CA ILE A 194 -15.24 8.25 -7.71
C ILE A 194 -14.26 9.22 -8.40
N THR A 195 -14.63 10.49 -8.53
CA THR A 195 -13.78 11.52 -9.13
C THR A 195 -12.48 11.69 -8.35
N GLN A 196 -12.56 11.85 -7.01
CA GLN A 196 -11.38 11.96 -6.16
C GLN A 196 -10.53 10.69 -6.19
N LEU A 197 -11.14 9.51 -6.21
CA LEU A 197 -10.41 8.24 -6.32
C LEU A 197 -9.64 8.14 -7.63
N ARG A 198 -10.30 8.45 -8.76
CA ARG A 198 -9.65 8.45 -10.07
C ARG A 198 -8.47 9.41 -10.09
N ASP A 199 -8.71 10.65 -9.68
CA ASP A 199 -7.71 11.71 -9.77
C ASP A 199 -6.55 11.48 -8.78
N GLY A 200 -6.80 10.84 -7.63
CA GLY A 200 -5.79 10.53 -6.63
C GLY A 200 -5.01 9.23 -6.89
N LEU A 201 -5.64 8.19 -7.43
CA LEU A 201 -5.00 6.89 -7.69
C LEU A 201 -4.33 6.78 -9.07
N ALA A 202 -4.82 7.55 -10.04
CA ALA A 202 -4.30 7.62 -11.39
C ALA A 202 -4.41 9.07 -11.90
N PRO A 203 -3.59 10.00 -11.36
CA PRO A 203 -3.68 11.40 -11.73
C PRO A 203 -3.50 11.56 -13.24
N PRO A 204 -4.31 12.42 -13.89
CA PRO A 204 -4.13 12.69 -15.31
C PRO A 204 -2.71 13.22 -15.55
N PRO A 205 -2.09 12.91 -16.70
CA PRO A 205 -0.77 13.43 -17.03
C PRO A 205 -0.81 14.95 -16.92
N GLN A 206 0.04 15.52 -16.06
CA GLN A 206 0.11 16.96 -15.88
C GLN A 206 0.39 17.60 -17.23
N ARG A 207 -0.53 18.44 -17.72
CA ARG A 207 -0.25 19.30 -18.86
C ARG A 207 0.90 20.20 -18.45
N LYS A 208 2.07 20.00 -19.04
CA LYS A 208 3.20 20.91 -18.87
C LYS A 208 2.70 22.31 -19.20
N SER A 209 2.60 23.17 -18.20
CA SER A 209 2.37 24.59 -18.42
C SER A 209 3.54 25.10 -19.24
N THR A 210 3.29 25.39 -20.51
CA THR A 210 4.24 26.09 -21.37
C THR A 210 4.43 27.46 -20.75
N THR A 211 5.54 27.65 -20.04
CA THR A 211 6.00 28.99 -19.66
C THR A 211 6.34 29.71 -20.96
N GLN A 212 5.46 30.60 -21.41
CA GLN A 212 5.79 31.60 -22.42
C GLN A 212 6.79 32.58 -21.80
N THR A 213 8.04 32.52 -22.27
CA THR A 213 8.98 33.64 -22.25
C THR A 213 8.60 34.67 -23.28
#